data_AF-A0A966JCT8-F1
#
_entry.id   AF-A0A966JCT8-F1
#
_cell.length_a   1.000
_cell.length_b   1.000
_cell.length_c   1.000
_cell.angle_alpha   90.00
_cell.angle_beta   90.00
_cell.angle_gamma   90.00
#
_symmetry.space_group_name_H-M   'P 1'
#
loop_
_entity.id
_entity.type
_entity.pdbx_description
1 polymer ?
#
loop_
_entity_poly.entity_id
_entity_poly.type
_entity_poly.pdbx_seq_one_letter_code
_entity_poly.pdbx_strand_id
1 'polypeptide(L)'
;MPTYITIPIAARLLRWTRRRWSGGLLGLVALIATAPYRGAHAQMTAASVAKSAEPSTYAELWQAAALAVDQGEFEKNEAVRSALYAKATSYARRAVALNAMDAEGHFHLSRALGRTALALGPRERVKYGIEVRDEALAALKLAPRHPGALHVLGVWNAEIMRLSGISRA
;
A
#
# COMPACT_ATOMS: atom_id res chain seq x y z
N MET A 1 -49.59 16.60 46.08
CA MET A 1 -49.45 15.63 44.97
C MET A 1 -48.18 15.97 44.21
N PRO A 2 -47.38 14.97 43.82
CA PRO A 2 -46.00 14.86 44.27
C PRO A 2 -44.92 15.10 43.19
N THR A 3 -43.69 15.39 43.66
CA THR A 3 -42.38 14.93 43.14
C THR A 3 -41.87 15.44 41.77
N TYR A 4 -40.60 15.81 41.53
CA TYR A 4 -39.33 15.63 42.26
C TYR A 4 -38.25 16.62 41.73
N ILE A 5 -37.50 17.19 42.69
CA ILE A 5 -36.02 17.37 42.75
C ILE A 5 -35.25 18.15 41.67
N THR A 6 -34.71 19.28 42.13
CA THR A 6 -33.44 19.88 41.72
C THR A 6 -32.26 19.25 42.50
N ILE A 7 -31.34 18.54 41.84
CA ILE A 7 -29.96 18.29 42.33
C ILE A 7 -29.00 18.32 41.12
N PRO A 8 -27.85 19.04 41.21
CA PRO A 8 -26.97 19.34 40.08
C PRO A 8 -25.99 18.20 39.80
N ILE A 9 -25.82 17.83 38.53
CA ILE A 9 -24.75 16.90 38.08
C ILE A 9 -23.81 17.62 37.12
N ALA A 10 -23.32 18.78 37.54
CA ALA A 10 -21.99 19.20 37.14
C ALA A 10 -21.00 18.41 38.01
N ALA A 11 -20.49 17.26 37.51
CA ALA A 11 -19.17 16.71 37.89
C ALA A 11 -18.84 15.33 37.29
N ARG A 12 -19.80 14.56 36.76
CA ARG A 12 -19.55 13.13 36.47
C ARG A 12 -19.55 12.71 34.99
N LEU A 13 -19.77 13.64 34.05
CA LEU A 13 -19.67 13.35 32.60
C LEU A 13 -18.52 14.06 31.88
N LEU A 14 -17.78 14.95 32.54
CA LEU A 14 -16.57 15.58 31.97
C LEU A 14 -15.24 14.91 32.37
N ARG A 15 -15.29 13.74 33.04
CA ARG A 15 -14.08 12.99 33.45
C ARG A 15 -13.88 11.67 32.68
N TRP A 16 -14.75 11.33 31.74
CA TRP A 16 -14.64 10.12 30.91
C TRP A 16 -14.17 10.36 29.47
N THR A 17 -14.12 11.61 29.01
CA THR A 17 -13.62 11.95 27.67
C THR A 17 -12.21 12.57 27.67
N ARG A 18 -11.59 12.74 28.84
CA ARG A 18 -10.26 13.36 28.98
C ARG A 18 -9.12 12.39 29.30
N ARG A 19 -9.38 11.07 29.31
CA ARG A 19 -8.38 10.04 29.68
C ARG A 19 -8.17 8.93 28.63
N ARG A 20 -8.50 9.22 27.36
CA ARG A 20 -8.08 8.39 26.21
C ARG A 20 -7.34 9.19 25.12
N TRP A 21 -6.93 10.41 25.44
CA TRP A 21 -6.24 11.32 24.52
C TRP A 21 -4.98 11.85 25.18
N SER A 22 -4.00 10.96 25.34
CA SER A 22 -2.63 11.29 25.74
C SER A 22 -1.61 10.41 25.00
N GLY A 23 -1.93 10.04 23.75
CA GLY A 23 -0.99 9.40 22.83
C GLY A 23 -0.90 10.26 21.57
N GLY A 24 0.22 10.97 21.41
CA GLY A 24 0.49 11.81 20.25
C GLY A 24 0.60 11.04 18.94
N LEU A 25 0.51 11.78 17.82
CA LEU A 25 1.03 11.50 16.47
C LEU A 25 0.86 10.12 15.80
N LEU A 26 0.19 9.14 16.41
CA LEU A 26 0.07 7.76 15.89
C LEU A 26 -1.37 7.28 15.75
N GLY A 27 -2.36 8.17 15.83
CA GLY A 27 -3.79 7.81 15.74
C GLY A 27 -4.40 7.85 14.33
N LEU A 28 -3.80 8.54 13.37
CA LEU A 28 -4.42 8.76 12.04
C LEU A 28 -3.81 7.92 10.91
N VAL A 29 -2.71 7.18 11.14
CA VAL A 29 -2.05 6.34 10.12
C VAL A 29 -2.51 4.87 10.21
N ALA A 30 -3.03 4.43 11.36
CA ALA A 30 -3.39 3.04 11.61
C ALA A 30 -4.68 2.55 10.93
N LEU A 31 -5.49 3.44 10.33
CA LEU A 31 -6.68 3.04 9.55
C LEU A 31 -6.41 2.95 8.04
N ILE A 32 -5.35 3.59 7.55
CA ILE A 32 -5.01 3.62 6.11
C ILE A 32 -3.92 2.58 5.79
N ALA A 33 -3.10 2.19 6.77
CA ALA A 33 -1.98 1.26 6.57
C ALA A 33 -2.34 -0.24 6.63
N THR A 34 -3.55 -0.59 7.07
CA THR A 34 -3.98 -2.00 7.23
C THR A 34 -5.29 -2.32 6.52
N ALA A 35 -5.84 -1.40 5.72
CA ALA A 35 -6.89 -1.78 4.79
C ALA A 35 -6.22 -2.67 3.74
N PRO A 36 -6.44 -4.00 3.74
CA PRO A 36 -6.06 -4.77 2.58
C PRO A 36 -6.78 -4.11 1.41
N TYR A 37 -6.14 -4.07 0.25
CA TYR A 37 -6.80 -3.79 -1.01
C TYR A 37 -7.77 -4.97 -1.32
N ARG A 38 -8.71 -5.27 -0.41
CA ARG A 38 -9.82 -6.22 -0.55
C ARG A 38 -10.90 -5.55 -1.40
N GLY A 39 -10.51 -5.06 -2.57
CA GLY A 39 -11.43 -4.97 -3.68
C GLY A 39 -11.66 -6.39 -4.20
N ALA A 40 -12.85 -6.67 -4.72
CA ALA A 40 -13.26 -7.97 -5.27
C ALA A 40 -12.24 -8.64 -6.22
N HIS A 41 -11.27 -7.90 -6.74
CA HIS A 41 -10.12 -8.38 -7.51
C HIS A 41 -9.27 -9.44 -6.77
N ALA A 42 -9.04 -9.31 -5.46
CA ALA A 42 -8.15 -10.23 -4.72
C ALA A 42 -8.70 -11.67 -4.59
N GLN A 43 -10.01 -11.87 -4.70
CA GLN A 43 -10.63 -13.21 -4.68
C GLN A 43 -10.62 -13.84 -6.09
N MET A 44 -10.66 -13.02 -7.14
CA MET A 44 -10.59 -13.48 -8.53
C MET A 44 -9.17 -13.89 -8.93
N THR A 45 -8.14 -13.27 -8.36
CA THR A 45 -6.72 -13.57 -8.64
C THR A 45 -6.24 -14.91 -8.07
N ALA A 46 -6.75 -15.33 -6.89
CA ALA A 46 -6.33 -16.58 -6.27
C ALA A 46 -6.81 -17.82 -7.06
N ALA A 47 -7.94 -17.71 -7.76
CA ALA A 47 -8.50 -18.80 -8.55
C ALA A 47 -7.81 -18.98 -9.92
N SER A 48 -7.31 -17.90 -10.55
CA SER A 48 -6.67 -17.96 -11.88
C SER A 48 -5.23 -18.47 -11.85
N VAL A 49 -4.47 -18.16 -10.79
CA VAL A 49 -3.04 -18.51 -10.68
C VAL A 49 -2.82 -19.92 -10.09
N ALA A 50 -3.89 -20.65 -9.73
CA ALA A 50 -3.83 -21.97 -9.10
C ALA A 50 -3.38 -23.13 -10.02
N LYS A 51 -3.01 -22.86 -11.28
CA LYS A 51 -2.44 -23.87 -12.19
C LYS A 51 -0.92 -23.80 -12.16
N SER A 52 -0.28 -24.97 -12.09
CA SER A 52 1.18 -25.21 -12.05
C SER A 52 1.98 -24.74 -13.29
N ALA A 53 1.45 -23.81 -14.09
CA ALA A 53 2.13 -23.19 -15.21
C ALA A 53 2.57 -21.76 -14.84
N GLU A 54 3.75 -21.34 -15.32
CA GLU A 54 4.19 -19.95 -15.14
C GLU A 54 3.15 -18.99 -15.75
N PRO A 55 2.81 -17.88 -15.04
CA PRO A 55 1.86 -16.90 -15.55
C PRO A 55 2.38 -16.34 -16.88
N SER A 56 1.51 -16.27 -17.87
CA SER A 56 1.90 -15.90 -19.25
C SER A 56 1.00 -14.85 -19.86
N THR A 57 -0.27 -14.82 -19.50
CA THR A 57 -1.19 -13.80 -19.98
C THR A 57 -1.02 -12.51 -19.19
N TYR A 58 -1.42 -11.38 -19.79
CA TYR A 58 -1.39 -10.08 -19.13
C TYR A 58 -2.07 -10.12 -17.75
N ALA A 59 -3.28 -10.68 -17.68
CA ALA A 59 -4.05 -10.77 -16.46
C ALA A 59 -3.35 -11.63 -15.40
N GLU A 60 -2.89 -12.82 -15.77
CA GLU A 60 -2.16 -13.70 -14.85
C GLU A 60 -0.90 -13.04 -14.29
N LEU A 61 -0.19 -12.25 -15.10
CA LEU A 61 1.07 -11.65 -14.71
C LEU A 61 0.89 -10.55 -13.65
N TRP A 62 -0.01 -9.58 -13.87
CA TRP A 62 -0.22 -8.54 -12.85
C TRP A 62 -0.87 -9.13 -11.59
N GLN A 63 -1.73 -10.15 -11.73
CA GLN A 63 -2.33 -10.87 -10.60
C GLN A 63 -1.29 -11.65 -9.80
N ALA A 64 -0.37 -12.34 -10.48
CA ALA A 64 0.76 -13.02 -9.84
C ALA A 64 1.70 -12.03 -9.16
N ALA A 65 1.92 -10.85 -9.75
CA ALA A 65 2.67 -9.77 -9.10
C ALA A 65 1.97 -9.30 -7.82
N ALA A 66 0.66 -9.08 -7.88
CA ALA A 66 -0.16 -8.70 -6.72
C ALA A 66 -0.03 -9.73 -5.59
N LEU A 67 -0.23 -11.01 -5.90
CA LEU A 67 -0.14 -12.11 -4.95
C LEU A 67 1.25 -12.24 -4.35
N ALA A 68 2.31 -12.10 -5.15
CA ALA A 68 3.68 -12.17 -4.66
C ALA A 68 4.01 -11.00 -3.70
N VAL A 69 3.50 -9.79 -3.97
CA VAL A 69 3.63 -8.69 -3.00
C VAL A 69 2.85 -9.00 -1.72
N ASP A 70 1.61 -9.46 -1.83
CA ASP A 70 0.77 -9.79 -0.68
C ASP A 70 1.43 -10.86 0.20
N GLN A 71 1.97 -11.92 -0.39
CA GLN A 71 2.74 -12.95 0.31
C GLN A 71 3.97 -12.35 1.00
N GLY A 72 4.71 -11.47 0.31
CA GLY A 72 5.89 -10.82 0.88
C GLY A 72 5.57 -9.90 2.06
N GLU A 73 4.38 -9.26 2.10
CA GLU A 73 3.96 -8.41 3.22
C GLU A 73 3.78 -9.18 4.54
N PHE A 74 3.40 -10.46 4.48
CA PHE A 74 3.24 -11.32 5.66
C PHE A 74 4.45 -12.22 5.94
N GLU A 75 5.46 -12.20 5.06
CA GLU A 75 6.67 -13.00 5.19
C GLU A 75 7.66 -12.38 6.19
N LYS A 76 8.04 -13.19 7.19
CA LYS A 76 8.95 -12.79 8.27
C LYS A 76 10.40 -12.92 7.84
N ASN A 77 10.73 -13.95 7.06
CA ASN A 77 12.07 -14.17 6.56
C ASN A 77 12.43 -13.13 5.49
N GLU A 78 13.46 -12.32 5.77
CA GLU A 78 13.86 -11.23 4.89
C GLU A 78 14.34 -11.68 3.51
N ALA A 79 15.04 -12.80 3.42
CA ALA A 79 15.52 -13.33 2.14
C ALA A 79 14.34 -13.82 1.28
N VAL A 80 13.38 -14.52 1.89
CA VAL A 80 12.17 -14.99 1.20
C VAL A 80 11.31 -13.80 0.77
N ARG A 81 11.11 -12.82 1.65
CA ARG A 81 10.37 -11.59 1.34
C ARG A 81 11.00 -10.82 0.18
N SER A 82 12.33 -10.68 0.17
CA SER A 82 13.06 -10.00 -0.91
C SER A 82 12.93 -10.76 -2.24
N ALA A 83 13.00 -12.09 -2.22
CA ALA A 83 12.78 -12.91 -3.40
C ALA A 83 11.35 -12.79 -3.95
N LEU A 84 10.33 -12.72 -3.06
CA LEU A 84 8.94 -12.49 -3.44
C LEU A 84 8.75 -11.13 -4.12
N TYR A 85 9.36 -10.06 -3.61
CA TYR A 85 9.28 -8.73 -4.23
C TYR A 85 10.02 -8.65 -5.57
N ALA A 86 11.17 -9.32 -5.69
CA ALA A 86 11.88 -9.45 -6.97
C ALA A 86 11.02 -10.21 -8.00
N LYS A 87 10.38 -11.30 -7.59
CA LYS A 87 9.45 -12.08 -8.42
C LYS A 87 8.24 -11.23 -8.85
N ALA A 88 7.64 -10.49 -7.92
CA ALA A 88 6.55 -9.56 -8.22
C ALA A 88 6.94 -8.51 -9.26
N THR A 89 8.14 -7.92 -9.12
CA THR A 89 8.66 -6.93 -10.06
C THR A 89 8.84 -7.54 -11.46
N SER A 90 9.39 -8.75 -11.55
CA SER A 90 9.54 -9.47 -12.81
C SER A 90 8.20 -9.71 -13.51
N TYR A 91 7.19 -10.19 -12.78
CA TYR A 91 5.86 -10.41 -13.34
C TYR A 91 5.18 -9.11 -13.78
N ALA A 92 5.25 -8.06 -12.97
CA ALA A 92 4.64 -6.78 -13.32
C ALA A 92 5.31 -6.13 -14.55
N ARG A 93 6.64 -6.21 -14.69
CA ARG A 93 7.34 -5.75 -15.90
C ARG A 93 6.87 -6.50 -17.14
N ARG A 94 6.72 -7.82 -17.05
CA ARG A 94 6.18 -8.65 -18.14
C ARG A 94 4.73 -8.26 -18.46
N ALA A 95 3.92 -7.93 -17.46
CA ALA A 95 2.55 -7.46 -17.67
C ALA A 95 2.53 -6.15 -18.47
N VAL A 96 3.30 -5.14 -18.06
CA VAL A 96 3.41 -3.85 -18.79
C VAL A 96 3.94 -4.05 -20.20
N ALA A 97 4.90 -4.96 -20.41
CA ALA A 97 5.42 -5.28 -21.73
C ALA A 97 4.37 -5.91 -22.66
N LEU A 98 3.42 -6.69 -22.12
CA LEU A 98 2.32 -7.27 -22.90
C LEU A 98 1.20 -6.26 -23.16
N ASN A 99 0.91 -5.38 -22.20
CA ASN A 99 -0.11 -4.35 -22.34
C ASN A 99 0.22 -3.12 -21.50
N ALA A 100 0.81 -2.12 -22.14
CA ALA A 100 1.11 -0.82 -21.53
C ALA A 100 -0.10 0.14 -21.52
N MET A 101 -1.25 -0.25 -22.09
CA MET A 101 -2.44 0.61 -22.18
C MET A 101 -3.45 0.33 -21.07
N ASP A 102 -3.09 -0.50 -20.10
CA ASP A 102 -3.94 -0.82 -18.95
C ASP A 102 -3.28 -0.37 -17.63
N ALA A 103 -4.09 0.21 -16.75
CA ALA A 103 -3.61 0.85 -15.54
C ALA A 103 -3.09 -0.15 -14.49
N GLU A 104 -3.63 -1.39 -14.47
CA GLU A 104 -3.29 -2.38 -13.44
C GLU A 104 -1.83 -2.84 -13.55
N GLY A 105 -1.32 -3.03 -14.77
CA GLY A 105 0.08 -3.40 -15.00
C GLY A 105 1.05 -2.36 -14.45
N HIS A 106 0.80 -1.09 -14.79
CA HIS A 106 1.58 0.05 -14.29
C HIS A 106 1.47 0.21 -12.77
N PHE A 107 0.26 0.08 -12.20
CA PHE A 107 0.04 0.14 -10.76
C PHE A 107 0.80 -0.97 -10.03
N HIS A 108 0.65 -2.22 -10.47
CA HIS A 108 1.31 -3.36 -9.83
C HIS A 108 2.83 -3.33 -9.99
N LEU A 109 3.35 -2.78 -11.10
CA LEU A 109 4.78 -2.54 -11.26
C LEU A 109 5.27 -1.49 -10.26
N SER A 110 4.59 -0.36 -10.16
CA SER A 110 4.91 0.68 -9.18
C SER A 110 4.89 0.15 -7.74
N ARG A 111 3.85 -0.63 -7.38
CA ARG A 111 3.73 -1.28 -6.06
C ARG A 111 4.90 -2.24 -5.80
N ALA A 112 5.24 -3.11 -6.75
CA ALA A 112 6.31 -4.10 -6.60
C ALA A 112 7.70 -3.45 -6.49
N LEU A 113 7.96 -2.41 -7.28
CA LEU A 113 9.19 -1.62 -7.22
C LEU A 113 9.32 -0.92 -5.85
N GLY A 114 8.24 -0.33 -5.35
CA GLY A 114 8.24 0.34 -4.04
C GLY A 114 8.56 -0.63 -2.90
N ARG A 115 8.00 -1.85 -2.94
CA ARG A 115 8.29 -2.89 -1.94
C ARG A 115 9.72 -3.42 -2.03
N THR A 116 10.22 -3.63 -3.25
CA THR A 116 11.61 -4.01 -3.51
C THR A 116 12.57 -2.94 -2.97
N ALA A 117 12.30 -1.68 -3.25
CA ALA A 117 13.08 -0.55 -2.78
C ALA A 117 13.15 -0.48 -1.24
N LEU A 118 12.01 -0.73 -0.57
CA LEU A 118 11.95 -0.75 0.90
C LEU A 118 12.81 -1.88 1.50
N ALA A 119 12.94 -3.01 0.80
CA ALA A 119 13.73 -4.17 1.22
C ALA A 119 15.25 -4.02 0.98
N LEU A 120 15.68 -3.28 -0.05
CA LEU A 120 17.10 -3.17 -0.44
C LEU A 120 17.89 -2.05 0.27
N GLY A 121 17.22 -1.21 1.07
CA GLY A 121 17.86 -0.14 1.87
C GLY A 121 17.90 1.25 1.21
N PRO A 122 18.44 2.28 1.90
CA PRO A 122 18.22 3.68 1.56
C PRO A 122 18.72 4.13 0.19
N ARG A 123 19.87 3.62 -0.26
CA ARG A 123 20.44 3.98 -1.58
C ARG A 123 19.54 3.52 -2.72
N GLU A 124 19.07 2.28 -2.65
CA GLU A 124 18.16 1.71 -3.64
C GLU A 124 16.79 2.39 -3.61
N ARG A 125 16.32 2.87 -2.45
CA ARG A 125 15.08 3.68 -2.35
C ARG A 125 15.10 4.91 -3.23
N VAL A 126 16.24 5.60 -3.32
CA VAL A 126 16.36 6.77 -4.21
C VAL A 126 16.28 6.36 -5.67
N LYS A 127 17.02 5.30 -6.05
CA LYS A 127 17.06 4.80 -7.43
C LYS A 127 15.70 4.32 -7.91
N TYR A 128 15.07 3.43 -7.15
CA TYR A 128 13.74 2.89 -7.49
C TYR A 128 12.63 3.93 -7.31
N GLY A 129 12.82 4.94 -6.46
CA GLY A 129 11.82 5.97 -6.20
C GLY A 129 11.37 6.73 -7.45
N ILE A 130 12.28 6.98 -8.40
CA ILE A 130 11.95 7.63 -9.68
C ILE A 130 11.00 6.71 -10.48
N GLU A 131 11.39 5.46 -10.65
CA GLU A 131 10.61 4.48 -11.42
C GLU A 131 9.24 4.19 -10.79
N VAL A 132 9.16 4.09 -9.46
CA VAL A 132 7.89 3.96 -8.73
C VAL A 132 6.92 5.08 -9.10
N ARG A 133 7.40 6.33 -9.10
CA ARG A 133 6.58 7.49 -9.43
C ARG A 133 6.14 7.47 -10.89
N ASP A 134 7.04 7.18 -11.80
CA ASP A 134 6.75 7.23 -13.24
C ASP A 134 5.69 6.19 -13.61
N GLU A 135 5.79 4.98 -13.06
CA GLU A 135 4.80 3.92 -13.24
C GLU A 135 3.45 4.26 -12.59
N ALA A 136 3.46 4.87 -11.39
CA ALA A 136 2.20 5.30 -10.77
C ALA A 136 1.52 6.42 -11.57
N LEU A 137 2.29 7.35 -12.13
CA LEU A 137 1.76 8.39 -13.01
C LEU A 137 1.26 7.81 -14.33
N ALA A 138 1.92 6.81 -14.90
CA ALA A 138 1.44 6.09 -16.08
C ALA A 138 0.07 5.44 -15.81
N ALA A 139 -0.08 4.76 -14.67
CA ALA A 139 -1.37 4.21 -14.25
C ALA A 139 -2.45 5.30 -14.11
N LEU A 140 -2.13 6.47 -13.53
CA LEU A 140 -3.09 7.57 -13.40
C LEU A 140 -3.42 8.28 -14.72
N LYS A 141 -2.53 8.27 -15.71
CA LYS A 141 -2.86 8.78 -17.04
C LYS A 141 -3.95 7.94 -17.69
N LEU A 142 -3.89 6.62 -17.52
CA LEU A 142 -4.85 5.66 -18.06
C LEU A 142 -6.15 5.62 -17.23
N ALA A 143 -6.02 5.65 -15.90
CA ALA A 143 -7.13 5.63 -14.96
C ALA A 143 -6.92 6.69 -13.85
N PRO A 144 -7.37 7.93 -14.06
CA PRO A 144 -7.12 9.05 -13.13
C PRO A 144 -7.68 8.85 -11.71
N ARG A 145 -8.67 7.97 -11.56
CA ARG A 145 -9.31 7.62 -10.27
C ARG A 145 -8.85 6.27 -9.72
N HIS A 146 -7.76 5.70 -10.24
CA HIS A 146 -7.25 4.42 -9.78
C HIS A 146 -6.81 4.52 -8.31
N PRO A 147 -7.47 3.82 -7.36
CA PRO A 147 -7.23 4.05 -5.94
C PRO A 147 -5.81 3.66 -5.52
N GLY A 148 -5.27 2.59 -6.12
CA GLY A 148 -3.95 2.05 -5.81
C GLY A 148 -2.84 2.98 -6.24
N ALA A 149 -2.84 3.43 -7.50
CA ALA A 149 -1.88 4.41 -8.01
C ALA A 149 -1.93 5.76 -7.25
N LEU A 150 -3.12 6.25 -6.89
CA LEU A 150 -3.26 7.44 -6.03
C LEU A 150 -2.61 7.23 -4.66
N HIS A 151 -2.83 6.06 -4.05
CA HIS A 151 -2.20 5.71 -2.77
C HIS A 151 -0.68 5.66 -2.90
N VAL A 152 -0.15 5.00 -3.94
CA VAL A 152 1.31 4.90 -4.17
C VAL A 152 1.94 6.28 -4.33
N LEU A 153 1.34 7.19 -5.09
CA LEU A 153 1.85 8.56 -5.20
C LEU A 153 1.74 9.36 -3.89
N GLY A 154 0.70 9.13 -3.10
CA GLY A 154 0.60 9.71 -1.76
C GLY A 154 1.75 9.27 -0.86
N VAL A 155 2.05 7.97 -0.84
CA VAL A 155 3.19 7.40 -0.09
C VAL A 155 4.50 7.95 -0.63
N TRP A 156 4.69 7.98 -1.95
CA TRP A 156 5.89 8.51 -2.59
C TRP A 156 6.15 9.97 -2.20
N ASN A 157 5.15 10.84 -2.27
CA ASN A 157 5.28 12.24 -1.86
C ASN A 157 5.65 12.36 -0.37
N ALA A 158 5.06 11.55 0.50
CA ALA A 158 5.42 11.54 1.92
C ALA A 158 6.89 11.12 2.14
N GLU A 159 7.38 10.14 1.38
CA GLU A 159 8.79 9.71 1.46
C GLU A 159 9.77 10.78 0.96
N ILE A 160 9.46 11.51 -0.12
CA ILE A 160 10.28 12.64 -0.57
C ILE A 160 10.38 13.72 0.53
N MET A 161 9.26 14.03 1.18
CA MET A 161 9.25 14.98 2.29
C MET A 161 10.10 14.49 3.48
N ARG A 162 10.13 13.18 3.76
CA ARG A 162 10.98 12.58 4.80
C ARG A 162 12.46 12.69 4.46
N LEU A 163 12.86 12.38 3.23
CA LEU A 163 14.26 12.50 2.78
C LEU A 163 14.76 13.94 2.90
N SER A 164 13.93 14.93 2.56
CA SER A 164 14.28 16.35 2.66
C SER A 164 14.55 16.84 4.10
N GLY A 165 14.07 16.11 5.11
CA GLY A 165 14.34 16.39 6.52
C GLY A 165 15.61 15.70 7.06
N ILE A 166 16.01 14.57 6.46
CA ILE A 166 17.19 13.78 6.89
C ILE A 166 18.47 14.28 6.22
N SER A 167 18.38 14.92 5.03
CA SER A 167 19.53 15.49 4.31
C SER A 167 19.96 16.88 4.80
N ARG A 168 19.55 17.30 6.00
CA ARG A 168 19.94 18.58 6.64
C ARG A 168 20.62 18.35 8.00
N ALA A 169 21.54 17.39 8.07
CA ALA A 169 22.43 17.18 9.21
C ALA A 169 23.84 16.82 8.69
#